data_AF-A0A7V2G6P1-F1
#
_entry.id   AF-A0A7V2G6P1-F1
#
_cell.length_a   1.000
_cell.length_b   1.000
_cell.length_c   1.000
_cell.angle_alpha   90.00
_cell.angle_beta   90.00
_cell.angle_gamma   90.00
#
_symmetry.space_group_name_H-M   'P 1'
#
loop_
_entity.id
_entity.type
_entity.pdbx_description
1 polymer ?
#
loop_
_entity_poly.entity_id
_entity_poly.type
_entity_poly.pdbx_seq_one_letter_code
_entity_poly.pdbx_strand_id
1 'polypeptide(L)'
;MTPTETYPGTIVPPSADRAIRVAFCVVSLIFSYFAVRLALSIGGFGAIFADMLGGRPLPHLTQFVLRTAPMWVGASLVFAVLPFAAAFFVRRTSHSIYGIAAATAFQVFQALILWRALSGPLVAIIHGMSGGQ
;
A
#
# COMPACT_ATOMS: atom_id res chain seq x y z
N MET A 1 30.11 -32.68 -9.80
CA MET A 1 30.39 -31.67 -10.84
C MET A 1 29.16 -31.57 -11.73
N THR A 2 28.33 -30.57 -11.51
CA THR A 2 27.20 -30.24 -12.40
C THR A 2 27.61 -29.07 -13.28
N PRO A 3 27.38 -29.11 -14.59
CA PRO A 3 27.88 -28.11 -15.52
C PRO A 3 27.12 -26.80 -15.30
N THR A 4 27.86 -25.71 -15.09
CA THR A 4 27.36 -24.34 -15.06
C THR A 4 27.10 -23.89 -16.49
N GLU A 5 25.84 -23.87 -16.91
CA GLU A 5 25.42 -23.13 -18.10
C GLU A 5 25.61 -21.63 -17.85
N THR A 6 26.57 -21.05 -18.55
CA THR A 6 26.86 -19.62 -18.60
C THR A 6 25.85 -18.94 -19.53
N TYR A 7 24.81 -18.33 -18.96
CA TYR A 7 24.01 -17.31 -19.66
C TYR A 7 24.74 -15.96 -19.62
N PRO A 8 24.87 -15.23 -20.74
CA PRO A 8 25.41 -13.87 -20.77
C PRO A 8 24.31 -12.91 -20.31
N GLY A 9 24.13 -12.79 -19.00
CA GLY A 9 23.13 -11.92 -18.40
C GLY A 9 23.34 -11.86 -16.90
N THR A 10 24.07 -10.83 -16.45
CA THR A 10 24.13 -10.33 -15.06
C THR A 10 24.08 -11.42 -13.98
N ILE A 11 25.26 -11.94 -13.63
CA ILE A 11 25.45 -12.84 -12.48
C ILE A 11 25.20 -12.01 -11.20
N VAL A 12 23.94 -11.92 -10.78
CA VAL A 12 23.59 -11.39 -9.47
C VAL A 12 24.13 -12.39 -8.45
N PRO A 13 25.09 -12.01 -7.59
CA PRO A 13 25.65 -12.94 -6.62
C PRO A 13 24.52 -13.47 -5.72
N PRO A 14 24.58 -14.72 -5.23
CA PRO A 14 23.52 -15.33 -4.42
C PRO A 14 23.23 -14.55 -3.13
N SER A 15 24.16 -13.69 -2.69
CA SER A 15 23.96 -12.71 -1.62
C SER A 15 23.09 -11.51 -2.02
N ALA A 16 23.20 -11.03 -3.27
CA ALA A 16 22.43 -9.90 -3.78
C ALA A 16 20.96 -10.28 -4.05
N ASP A 17 20.67 -11.50 -4.51
CA ASP A 17 19.28 -11.96 -4.66
C ASP A 17 18.52 -11.94 -3.32
N ARG A 18 19.15 -12.42 -2.25
CA ARG A 18 18.58 -12.35 -0.90
C ARG A 18 18.43 -10.91 -0.41
N ALA A 19 19.43 -10.07 -0.64
CA ALA A 19 19.37 -8.66 -0.26
C ALA A 19 18.22 -7.92 -0.95
N ILE A 20 17.99 -8.19 -2.24
CA ILE A 20 16.88 -7.61 -3.01
C ILE A 20 15.52 -8.06 -2.43
N ARG A 21 15.34 -9.36 -2.17
CA ARG A 21 14.09 -9.87 -1.56
C ARG A 21 13.80 -9.26 -0.19
N VAL A 22 14.84 -9.11 0.63
CA VAL A 22 14.71 -8.47 1.95
C VAL A 22 14.37 -6.99 1.81
N ALA A 23 15.03 -6.27 0.90
CA ALA A 23 14.72 -4.86 0.63
C ALA A 23 13.26 -4.67 0.21
N PHE A 24 12.76 -5.50 -0.70
CA PHE A 24 11.35 -5.46 -1.11
C PHE A 24 10.38 -5.83 0.04
N CYS A 25 10.71 -6.83 0.86
CA CYS A 25 9.92 -7.15 2.05
C CYS A 25 9.84 -5.96 3.02
N VAL A 26 10.97 -5.29 3.28
CA VAL A 26 11.02 -4.12 4.17
C VAL A 26 10.19 -2.97 3.60
N VAL A 27 10.33 -2.68 2.31
CA VAL A 27 9.53 -1.65 1.64
C VAL A 27 8.04 -1.97 1.73
N SER A 28 7.65 -3.22 1.49
CA SER A 28 6.27 -3.68 1.61
C SER A 28 5.74 -3.53 3.04
N LEU A 29 6.55 -3.88 4.05
CA LEU A 29 6.20 -3.67 5.46
C LEU A 29 5.97 -2.19 5.80
N ILE A 30 6.82 -1.30 5.28
CA ILE A 30 6.68 0.15 5.46
C ILE A 30 5.36 0.63 4.83
N PHE A 31 5.07 0.26 3.59
CA PHE A 31 3.81 0.65 2.93
C PHE A 31 2.58 0.08 3.63
N SER A 32 2.65 -1.16 4.12
CA SER A 32 1.56 -1.73 4.93
C SER A 32 1.33 -0.93 6.21
N TYR A 33 2.41 -0.60 6.94
CA TYR A 33 2.30 0.21 8.14
C TYR A 33 1.67 1.58 7.85
N PHE A 34 2.07 2.25 6.76
CA PHE A 34 1.44 3.49 6.33
C PHE A 34 -0.04 3.32 5.99
N ALA A 35 -0.40 2.27 5.24
CA ALA A 35 -1.78 2.00 4.86
C ALA A 35 -2.67 1.70 6.08
N VAL A 36 -2.19 0.90 7.04
CA VAL A 36 -2.90 0.64 8.29
C VAL A 36 -3.04 1.92 9.11
N ARG A 37 -1.97 2.70 9.25
CA ARG A 37 -2.01 3.97 10.00
C ARG A 37 -2.96 4.98 9.37
N LEU A 38 -3.00 5.08 8.04
CA LEU A 38 -3.94 5.92 7.29
C LEU A 38 -5.38 5.43 7.45
N ALA A 39 -5.62 4.12 7.39
CA ALA A 39 -6.96 3.56 7.57
C ALA A 39 -7.49 3.76 9.00
N LEU A 40 -6.62 3.64 10.02
CA LEU A 40 -6.99 3.91 11.41
C LEU A 40 -7.23 5.41 11.67
N SER A 41 -6.44 6.29 11.05
CA SER A 41 -6.63 7.74 11.21
C SER A 41 -7.91 8.23 10.52
N ILE A 42 -8.32 7.62 9.39
CA ILE A 42 -9.49 8.07 8.62
C ILE A 42 -10.77 8.01 9.45
N GLY A 43 -10.91 7.03 10.35
CA GLY A 43 -12.07 6.91 11.24
C GLY A 43 -12.25 8.12 12.16
N GLY A 44 -11.16 8.65 12.71
CA GLY A 44 -11.17 9.88 13.51
C GLY A 44 -11.42 11.13 12.67
N PHE A 45 -10.86 11.18 11.46
CA PHE A 45 -11.07 12.29 10.53
C PHE A 45 -12.50 12.37 9.99
N GLY A 46 -13.22 11.25 9.86
CA GLY A 46 -14.60 11.23 9.36
C GLY A 46 -15.54 12.11 10.19
N ALA A 47 -15.42 12.08 11.53
CA ALA A 47 -16.20 12.92 12.43
C ALA A 47 -15.83 14.40 12.30
N ILE A 48 -14.53 14.71 12.22
CA ILE A 48 -14.02 16.08 12.08
C ILE A 48 -14.48 16.71 10.75
N PHE A 49 -14.41 15.95 9.65
CA PHE A 49 -14.83 16.45 8.35
C PHE A 49 -16.34 16.60 8.24
N ALA A 50 -17.13 15.74 8.88
CA ALA A 50 -18.59 15.91 8.95
C ALA A 50 -18.98 17.21 9.67
N ASP A 51 -18.23 17.57 10.72
CA ASP A 51 -18.39 18.81 11.47
C ASP A 51 -17.95 20.04 10.64
N MET A 52 -16.76 19.99 10.03
CA MET A 52 -16.23 21.07 9.19
C MET A 52 -17.04 21.35 7.92
N LEU A 53 -17.71 20.33 7.37
CA LEU A 53 -18.59 20.46 6.22
C LEU A 53 -20.00 20.95 6.58
N GLY A 54 -20.30 21.17 7.87
CA GLY A 54 -21.60 21.66 8.34
C GLY A 54 -22.76 20.74 7.96
N GLY A 55 -22.54 19.42 7.95
CA GLY A 55 -23.53 18.44 7.54
C GLY A 55 -23.64 18.20 6.02
N ARG A 56 -22.78 18.81 5.20
CA ARG A 56 -22.69 18.46 3.77
C ARG A 56 -22.13 17.03 3.57
N PRO A 57 -22.58 16.31 2.53
CA PRO A 57 -22.12 14.96 2.28
C PRO A 57 -20.61 14.94 1.97
N LEU A 58 -19.89 14.07 2.67
CA LEU A 58 -18.48 13.76 2.38
C LEU A 58 -18.31 13.27 0.94
N PRO A 59 -17.15 13.48 0.30
CA PRO A 59 -16.86 12.94 -1.02
C PRO A 59 -17.07 11.42 -1.07
N HIS A 60 -17.64 10.91 -2.16
CA HIS A 60 -17.99 9.49 -2.30
C HIS A 60 -16.80 8.56 -2.05
N LEU A 61 -15.60 8.96 -2.49
CA LEU A 61 -14.38 8.17 -2.30
C LEU A 61 -13.99 8.09 -0.81
N THR A 62 -14.16 9.18 -0.06
CA THR A 62 -13.92 9.24 1.39
C THR A 62 -14.96 8.42 2.16
N GLN A 63 -16.24 8.50 1.78
CA GLN A 63 -17.29 7.67 2.38
C GLN A 63 -17.08 6.18 2.12
N PHE A 64 -16.70 5.82 0.89
CA PHE A 64 -16.41 4.44 0.54
C PHE A 64 -15.26 3.89 1.38
N VAL A 65 -14.16 4.64 1.49
CA VAL A 65 -13.00 4.23 2.30
C VAL A 65 -13.34 4.15 3.78
N LEU A 66 -14.12 5.09 4.34
CA LEU A 66 -14.58 5.02 5.73
C LEU A 66 -15.37 3.75 6.02
N ARG A 67 -16.30 3.38 5.13
CA ARG A 67 -17.14 2.18 5.29
C ARG A 67 -16.34 0.89 5.10
N THR A 68 -15.32 0.91 4.26
CA THR A 68 -14.47 -0.26 3.95
C THR A 68 -13.15 -0.25 4.72
N ALA A 69 -12.93 0.68 5.64
CA ALA A 69 -11.70 0.81 6.44
C ALA A 69 -11.20 -0.51 7.05
N PRO A 70 -12.04 -1.34 7.71
CA PRO A 70 -11.56 -2.62 8.25
C PRO A 70 -11.12 -3.61 7.16
N MET A 71 -11.75 -3.59 5.98
CA MET A 71 -11.31 -4.40 4.84
C MET A 71 -9.96 -3.93 4.32
N TRP A 72 -9.71 -2.62 4.27
CA TRP A 72 -8.40 -2.09 3.88
C TRP A 72 -7.31 -2.47 4.88
N VAL A 73 -7.60 -2.43 6.18
CA VAL A 73 -6.66 -2.89 7.21
C VAL A 73 -6.36 -4.39 7.04
N GLY A 74 -7.40 -5.21 6.87
CA GLY A 74 -7.27 -6.65 6.64
C GLY A 74 -6.46 -6.97 5.38
N ALA A 75 -6.76 -6.30 4.27
CA ALA A 75 -6.00 -6.43 3.03
C ALA A 75 -4.53 -6.05 3.24
N SER A 76 -4.26 -4.94 3.93
CA SER A 76 -2.88 -4.50 4.16
C SER A 76 -2.07 -5.52 4.96
N LEU A 77 -2.67 -6.11 5.99
CA LEU A 77 -2.06 -7.19 6.78
C LEU A 77 -1.79 -8.44 5.95
N VAL A 78 -2.76 -8.89 5.16
CA VAL A 78 -2.60 -10.06 4.28
C VAL A 78 -1.46 -9.82 3.29
N PHE A 79 -1.45 -8.66 2.64
CA PHE A 79 -0.42 -8.30 1.66
C PHE A 79 0.94 -7.94 2.30
N ALA A 80 1.03 -7.73 3.61
CA ALA A 80 2.31 -7.63 4.32
C ALA A 80 2.93 -9.00 4.62
N VAL A 81 2.10 -10.01 4.91
CA VAL A 81 2.56 -11.37 5.22
C VAL A 81 2.90 -12.15 3.95
N LEU A 82 2.18 -11.90 2.85
CA LEU A 82 2.37 -12.55 1.54
C LEU A 82 3.79 -12.48 0.98
N PRO A 83 4.47 -11.31 0.93
CA PRO A 83 5.85 -11.21 0.46
C PRO A 83 6.84 -11.91 1.41
N PHE A 84 6.55 -11.95 2.72
CA PHE A 84 7.36 -12.72 3.67
C PHE A 84 7.26 -14.23 3.39
N ALA A 85 6.04 -14.74 3.19
CA ALA A 85 5.83 -16.13 2.78
C ALA A 85 6.49 -16.44 1.43
N ALA A 86 6.36 -15.54 0.45
CA ALA A 86 6.97 -15.68 -0.86
C ALA A 86 8.51 -15.65 -0.81
N ALA A 87 9.11 -14.84 0.07
CA ALA A 87 10.55 -14.74 0.22
C ALA A 87 11.17 -16.00 0.86
N PHE A 88 10.48 -16.61 1.85
CA PHE A 88 11.02 -17.73 2.63
C PHE A 88 10.63 -19.12 2.12
N PHE A 89 9.42 -19.32 1.58
CA PHE A 89 8.93 -20.66 1.21
C PHE A 89 9.09 -21.00 -0.28
N VAL A 90 9.24 -20.00 -1.15
CA VAL A 90 9.32 -20.24 -2.60
C VAL A 90 10.77 -20.52 -3.03
N ARG A 91 11.07 -21.79 -3.33
CA ARG A 91 12.38 -22.25 -3.79
C ARG A 91 12.81 -21.68 -5.16
N ARG A 92 11.86 -21.29 -6.02
CA ARG A 92 12.14 -20.66 -7.32
C ARG A 92 12.20 -19.15 -7.20
N THR A 93 13.41 -18.60 -7.36
CA THR A 93 13.72 -17.17 -7.28
C THR A 93 12.81 -16.29 -8.14
N SER A 94 12.59 -16.67 -9.40
CA SER A 94 11.81 -15.88 -10.35
C SER A 94 10.36 -15.68 -9.89
N HIS A 95 9.68 -16.74 -9.43
CA HIS A 95 8.30 -16.67 -8.96
C HIS A 95 8.16 -15.87 -7.65
N SER A 96 9.15 -15.99 -6.76
CA SER A 96 9.20 -15.24 -5.51
C SER A 96 9.26 -13.72 -5.77
N ILE A 97 10.11 -13.29 -6.71
CA ILE A 97 10.26 -11.87 -7.06
C ILE A 97 8.99 -11.30 -7.68
N TYR A 98 8.35 -12.01 -8.62
CA TYR A 98 7.08 -11.56 -9.21
C TYR A 98 5.96 -11.45 -8.15
N GLY A 99 5.88 -12.41 -7.23
CA GLY A 99 4.89 -12.38 -6.14
C GLY A 99 5.10 -11.21 -5.18
N ILE A 100 6.36 -10.97 -4.79
CA ILE A 100 6.72 -9.85 -3.92
C ILE A 100 6.46 -8.50 -4.62
N ALA A 101 6.82 -8.39 -5.90
CA ALA A 101 6.58 -7.18 -6.69
C ALA A 101 5.08 -6.89 -6.84
N ALA A 102 4.26 -7.91 -7.12
CA ALA A 102 2.81 -7.75 -7.21
C ALA A 102 2.19 -7.32 -5.87
N ALA A 103 2.61 -7.93 -4.75
CA ALA A 103 2.16 -7.52 -3.41
C ALA A 103 2.55 -6.08 -3.07
N THR A 104 3.78 -5.69 -3.42
CA THR A 104 4.27 -4.32 -3.21
C THR A 104 3.49 -3.32 -4.06
N ALA A 105 3.23 -3.62 -5.33
CA ALA A 105 2.44 -2.78 -6.22
C ALA A 105 1.00 -2.60 -5.70
N PHE A 106 0.39 -3.67 -5.18
CA PHE A 106 -0.93 -3.60 -4.57
C PHE A 106 -0.95 -2.69 -3.34
N GLN A 107 0.06 -2.77 -2.47
CA GLN A 107 0.17 -1.88 -1.31
C GLN A 107 0.40 -0.41 -1.69
N VAL A 108 1.21 -0.14 -2.71
CA VAL A 108 1.40 1.22 -3.23
C VAL A 108 0.07 1.77 -3.75
N PHE A 109 -0.66 0.97 -4.54
CA PHE A 109 -1.99 1.34 -5.03
C PHE A 109 -2.98 1.61 -3.88
N GLN A 110 -3.00 0.74 -2.87
CA GLN A 110 -3.82 0.93 -1.68
C GLN A 110 -3.46 2.22 -0.92
N ALA A 111 -2.17 2.50 -0.72
CA ALA A 111 -1.71 3.72 -0.07
C ALA A 111 -2.12 4.98 -0.85
N LEU A 112 -2.05 4.95 -2.20
CA LEU A 112 -2.49 6.06 -3.05
C LEU A 112 -3.99 6.30 -2.94
N ILE A 113 -4.83 5.25 -2.90
CA ILE A 113 -6.28 5.39 -2.70
C ILE A 113 -6.58 6.03 -1.35
N LEU A 114 -5.96 5.52 -0.28
CA LEU A 114 -6.16 6.05 1.08
C LEU A 114 -5.72 7.51 1.18
N TRP A 115 -4.57 7.85 0.57
CA TRP A 115 -4.10 9.23 0.49
C TRP A 115 -5.09 10.13 -0.24
N ARG A 116 -5.60 9.70 -1.41
CA ARG A 116 -6.60 10.45 -2.17
C ARG A 116 -7.89 10.64 -1.37
N ALA A 117 -8.35 9.60 -0.68
CA ALA A 117 -9.53 9.64 0.18
C ALA A 117 -9.42 10.67 1.32
N LEU A 118 -8.23 10.79 1.93
CA LEU A 118 -7.92 11.78 2.95
C LEU A 118 -7.81 13.21 2.38
N SER A 119 -7.23 13.36 1.20
CA SER A 119 -7.10 14.68 0.55
C SER A 119 -8.40 15.24 -0.03
N GLY A 120 -9.36 14.37 -0.37
CA GLY A 120 -10.66 14.75 -0.96
C GLY A 120 -11.43 15.82 -0.18
N PRO A 121 -11.72 15.64 1.12
CA PRO A 121 -12.45 16.63 1.91
C PRO A 121 -11.67 17.94 2.07
N LEU A 122 -10.34 17.91 2.14
CA LEU A 122 -9.51 19.13 2.19
C LEU A 122 -9.66 19.96 0.91
N VAL A 123 -9.65 19.32 -0.26
CA VAL A 123 -9.85 19.99 -1.55
C VAL A 123 -11.26 20.58 -1.64
N ALA A 124 -12.28 19.89 -1.13
CA ALA A 124 -13.64 20.40 -1.08
C ALA A 124 -13.78 21.65 -0.19
N ILE A 125 -13.10 21.67 0.96
CA ILE A 125 -13.05 22.85 1.85
C ILE A 125 -12.35 24.03 1.16
N ILE A 126 -11.21 23.80 0.51
CA ILE A 126 -10.46 24.85 -0.19
C ILE A 126 -11.29 25.45 -1.34
N HIS A 127 -11.93 24.63 -2.16
CA HIS A 127 -12.82 25.13 -3.22
C HIS A 127 -14.04 25.86 -2.67
N GLY A 128 -14.59 25.40 -1.54
CA GLY A 128 -15.66 26.11 -0.83
C GLY A 128 -15.26 27.50 -0.35
N MET A 129 -14.00 27.68 0.06
CA MET A 129 -13.45 28.99 0.45
C MET A 129 -13.08 29.86 -0.76
N SER A 130 -12.59 29.29 -1.87
CA SER A 130 -12.18 30.06 -3.05
C SER A 130 -13.35 30.50 -3.93
N GLY A 131 -14.50 29.82 -3.87
CA GLY A 131 -15.72 30.16 -4.61
C GLY A 131 -16.68 31.09 -3.88
N GLY A 132 -16.31 31.56 -2.68
CA GLY A 132 -17.11 32.48 -1.85
C GLY A 132 -16.84 33.97 -2.11
N GLN A 133 -16.52 34.34 -3.36
CA GLN A 133 -16.52 35.74 -3.82
C GLN A 133 -17.78 36.03 -4.63
#